data_AF-A0A0M7Q7Y7-F1
#
_entry.id   AF-A0A0M7Q7Y7-F1
#
_cell.length_a   1.000
_cell.length_b   1.000
_cell.length_c   1.000
_cell.angle_alpha   90.00
_cell.angle_beta   90.00
_cell.angle_gamma   90.00
#
_symmetry.space_group_name_H-M   'P 1'
#
loop_
_entity.id
_entity.type
_entity.pdbx_description
1 polymer ?
#
loop_
_entity_poly.entity_id
_entity_poly.type
_entity_poly.pdbx_seq_one_letter_code
_entity_poly.pdbx_strand_id
1 'polypeptide(L)'
;MPTFDVVSEVDKHELTNAIDQANRELATRFDFKGTDAKFELEGFVVTQIASSAFQLKQMLDILRGRLSARGIDVRCLDVADPLENLGGARQKVTIKQGIEQPVAKKLIAAIKNAKLKVESQINGDKLRISGKKRDDLQTAIALLKKTDVDLPLQFENFRD
;
A
#
# COMPACT_ATOMS: atom_id res chain seq x y z
N MET A 1 -13.53 16.04 22.40
CA MET A 1 -13.86 16.47 21.03
C MET A 1 -13.58 15.25 20.20
N PRO A 2 -14.57 14.73 19.47
CA PRO A 2 -14.38 13.46 18.80
C PRO A 2 -13.25 13.56 17.77
N THR A 3 -12.50 12.47 17.64
CA THR A 3 -11.35 12.37 16.73
C THR A 3 -11.32 11.02 16.03
N PHE A 4 -10.58 10.95 14.92
CA PHE A 4 -10.14 9.70 14.30
C PHE A 4 -8.76 9.90 13.67
N ASP A 5 -8.05 8.82 13.40
CA ASP A 5 -6.77 8.85 12.69
C ASP A 5 -6.94 8.31 11.27
N VAL A 6 -6.38 9.01 10.29
CA VAL A 6 -6.15 8.51 8.93
C VAL A 6 -4.79 7.85 8.91
N VAL A 7 -4.73 6.61 8.47
CA VAL A 7 -3.51 5.80 8.37
C VAL A 7 -3.38 5.17 7.00
N SER A 8 -2.19 4.66 6.69
CA SER A 8 -1.93 3.80 5.54
C SER A 8 -1.07 2.64 6.02
N GLU A 9 -1.70 1.58 6.52
CA GLU A 9 -0.99 0.44 7.11
C GLU A 9 -1.28 -0.84 6.33
N VAL A 10 -0.24 -1.66 6.17
CA VAL A 10 -0.37 -3.04 5.65
C VAL A 10 -0.03 -4.02 6.76
N ASP A 11 -0.94 -4.95 7.01
CA ASP A 11 -0.75 -6.04 7.95
C ASP A 11 0.39 -6.97 7.48
N LYS A 12 1.38 -7.17 8.35
CA LYS A 12 2.59 -7.95 8.03
C LYS A 12 2.30 -9.45 7.89
N HIS A 13 1.33 -9.99 8.62
CA HIS A 13 0.94 -11.39 8.51
C HIS A 13 0.23 -11.62 7.18
N GLU A 14 -0.68 -10.74 6.79
CA GLU A 14 -1.35 -10.84 5.49
C GLU A 14 -0.39 -10.60 4.32
N LEU A 15 0.60 -9.71 4.47
CA LEU A 15 1.66 -9.56 3.48
C LEU A 15 2.46 -10.87 3.32
N THR A 16 2.92 -11.46 4.44
CA THR A 16 3.67 -12.73 4.41
C THR A 16 2.85 -13.84 3.74
N ASN A 17 1.57 -13.96 4.12
CA ASN A 17 0.65 -14.91 3.53
C ASN A 17 0.45 -14.71 2.01
N ALA A 18 0.38 -13.45 1.56
CA ALA A 18 0.27 -13.12 0.14
C ALA A 18 1.53 -13.53 -0.63
N ILE A 19 2.73 -13.30 -0.08
CA ILE A 19 4.00 -13.68 -0.71
C ILE A 19 4.14 -15.21 -0.78
N ASP A 20 3.77 -15.93 0.27
CA ASP A 20 3.77 -17.39 0.28
C ASP A 20 2.84 -17.96 -0.80
N GLN A 21 1.66 -17.36 -0.97
CA GLN A 21 0.73 -17.75 -2.03
C GLN A 21 1.27 -17.42 -3.42
N ALA A 22 1.98 -16.29 -3.57
CA ALA A 22 2.59 -15.91 -4.85
C ALA A 22 3.69 -16.91 -5.25
N ASN A 23 4.51 -17.35 -4.30
CA ASN A 23 5.50 -18.40 -4.53
C ASN A 23 4.86 -19.76 -4.86
N ARG A 24 3.76 -20.14 -4.19
CA ARG A 24 3.01 -21.36 -4.54
C ARG A 24 2.42 -21.29 -5.95
N GLU A 25 1.87 -20.14 -6.34
CA GLU A 25 1.34 -19.94 -7.68
C GLU A 25 2.45 -20.10 -8.73
N LEU A 26 3.61 -19.46 -8.55
CA LEU A 26 4.77 -19.61 -9.43
C LEU A 26 5.20 -21.07 -9.62
N ALA A 27 5.26 -21.84 -8.53
CA ALA A 27 5.66 -23.24 -8.59
C ALA A 27 4.72 -24.11 -9.44
N THR A 28 3.45 -23.71 -9.57
CA THR A 28 2.43 -24.44 -10.35
C THR A 28 2.31 -23.96 -11.80
N ARG A 29 2.86 -22.78 -12.12
CA ARG A 29 2.73 -22.16 -13.44
C ARG A 29 3.66 -22.81 -14.46
N PHE A 30 3.10 -23.24 -15.58
CA PHE A 30 3.85 -23.92 -16.64
C PHE A 30 4.97 -23.04 -17.23
N ASP A 31 4.71 -21.75 -17.41
CA ASP A 31 5.66 -20.76 -17.93
C ASP A 31 6.83 -20.42 -16.98
N PHE A 32 6.73 -20.85 -15.72
CA PHE A 32 7.80 -20.72 -14.70
C PHE A 32 8.44 -22.07 -14.33
N LYS A 33 7.99 -23.17 -14.93
CA LYS A 33 8.50 -24.51 -14.62
C LYS A 33 9.99 -24.62 -14.99
N GLY A 34 10.82 -25.00 -14.02
CA GLY A 34 12.27 -25.13 -14.21
C GLY A 34 13.03 -23.80 -14.22
N THR A 35 12.38 -22.69 -13.84
CA THR A 35 13.03 -21.40 -13.62
C THR A 35 13.33 -21.20 -12.14
N ASP A 36 14.34 -20.39 -11.80
CA ASP A 36 14.65 -19.98 -10.42
C ASP A 36 13.81 -18.78 -9.95
N ALA A 37 12.60 -18.60 -10.52
CA ALA A 37 11.75 -17.46 -10.22
C ALA A 37 11.17 -17.54 -8.81
N LYS A 38 11.29 -16.46 -8.03
CA LYS A 38 10.80 -16.40 -6.64
C LYS A 38 10.52 -14.98 -6.17
N PHE A 39 9.67 -14.90 -5.15
CA PHE A 39 9.49 -13.71 -4.33
C PHE A 39 10.18 -13.90 -2.98
N GLU A 40 11.04 -12.95 -2.61
CA GLU A 40 11.67 -12.89 -1.29
C GLU A 40 11.12 -11.68 -0.52
N LEU A 41 10.65 -11.89 0.71
CA LEU A 41 10.14 -10.82 1.57
C LEU A 41 11.14 -10.50 2.69
N GLU A 42 11.60 -9.25 2.74
CA GLU A 42 12.41 -8.72 3.83
C GLU A 42 11.72 -7.48 4.42
N GLY A 43 11.14 -7.61 5.60
CA GLY A 43 10.35 -6.54 6.21
C GLY A 43 9.12 -6.20 5.37
N PHE A 44 9.17 -5.07 4.67
CA PHE A 44 8.16 -4.57 3.74
C PHE A 44 8.68 -4.44 2.30
N VAL A 45 9.81 -5.08 1.98
CA VAL A 45 10.39 -5.08 0.64
C VAL A 45 10.25 -6.49 0.06
N VAL A 46 9.56 -6.58 -1.07
CA VAL A 46 9.45 -7.80 -1.87
C VAL A 46 10.48 -7.72 -2.99
N THR A 47 11.42 -8.65 -3.03
CA THR A 47 12.35 -8.78 -4.16
C THR A 47 11.82 -9.88 -5.08
N GLN A 48 11.51 -9.49 -6.32
CA GLN A 48 11.20 -10.40 -7.42
C GLN A 48 12.51 -10.81 -8.10
N ILE A 49 12.69 -12.10 -8.33
CA ILE A 49 13.86 -12.67 -9.01
C ILE A 49 13.35 -13.55 -10.15
N ALA A 50 13.90 -13.38 -11.36
CA ALA A 50 13.54 -14.16 -12.54
C ALA A 50 14.70 -14.23 -13.55
N SER A 51 14.53 -14.99 -14.63
CA SER A 51 15.54 -15.10 -15.69
C SER A 51 15.54 -13.90 -16.66
N SER A 52 14.48 -13.09 -16.69
CA SER A 52 14.38 -11.91 -17.56
C SER A 52 13.46 -10.83 -17.00
N ALA A 53 13.63 -9.59 -17.45
CA ALA A 53 12.72 -8.49 -17.11
C ALA A 53 11.27 -8.73 -17.56
N PHE A 54 11.06 -9.53 -18.60
CA PHE A 54 9.71 -9.92 -19.05
C PHE A 54 8.99 -10.76 -17.99
N GLN A 55 9.68 -11.76 -17.43
CA GLN A 55 9.12 -12.60 -16.36
C GLN A 55 8.84 -11.80 -15.09
N LEU A 56 9.66 -10.79 -14.76
CA LEU A 56 9.37 -9.90 -13.63
C LEU A 56 8.04 -9.17 -13.77
N LYS A 57 7.65 -8.78 -14.99
CA LYS A 57 6.33 -8.16 -15.24
C LYS A 57 5.18 -9.15 -14.97
N GLN A 58 5.33 -10.39 -15.43
CA GLN A 58 4.34 -11.45 -15.18
C GLN A 58 4.24 -11.77 -13.68
N MET A 59 5.38 -11.79 -12.97
CA MET A 59 5.45 -11.95 -11.53
C MET A 59 4.75 -10.79 -10.79
N LEU A 60 4.92 -9.56 -11.26
CA LEU A 60 4.28 -8.39 -10.64
C LEU A 60 2.76 -8.50 -10.68
N ASP A 61 2.19 -9.04 -11.76
CA ASP A 61 0.74 -9.27 -11.86
C ASP A 61 0.25 -10.36 -10.90
N ILE A 62 1.03 -11.44 -10.73
CA ILE A 62 0.76 -12.48 -9.72
C ILE A 62 0.78 -11.86 -8.32
N LEU A 63 1.82 -11.09 -8.00
CA LEU A 63 1.97 -10.41 -6.72
C LEU A 63 0.77 -9.51 -6.42
N ARG A 64 0.37 -8.67 -7.37
CA ARG A 64 -0.83 -7.81 -7.25
C ARG A 64 -2.09 -8.62 -6.97
N GLY A 65 -2.28 -9.72 -7.68
CA GLY A 65 -3.43 -10.62 -7.48
C GLY A 65 -3.45 -11.23 -6.08
N ARG A 66 -2.30 -11.72 -5.59
CA ARG A 66 -2.20 -12.32 -4.26
C ARG A 66 -2.36 -11.32 -3.12
N LEU A 67 -1.81 -10.12 -3.26
CA LEU A 67 -2.01 -9.02 -2.31
C LEU A 67 -3.49 -8.64 -2.22
N SER A 68 -4.14 -8.44 -3.38
CA SER A 68 -5.56 -8.09 -3.43
C SER A 68 -6.44 -9.17 -2.78
N ALA A 69 -6.11 -10.45 -2.98
CA ALA A 69 -6.81 -11.57 -2.35
C ALA A 69 -6.67 -11.60 -0.81
N ARG A 70 -5.67 -10.91 -0.25
CA ARG A 70 -5.48 -10.70 1.19
C ARG A 70 -5.95 -9.33 1.69
N GLY A 71 -6.71 -8.60 0.87
CA GLY A 71 -7.23 -7.29 1.23
C GLY A 71 -6.18 -6.17 1.25
N ILE A 72 -5.01 -6.41 0.66
CA ILE A 72 -3.94 -5.41 0.55
C ILE A 72 -4.13 -4.66 -0.77
N ASP A 73 -4.37 -3.35 -0.65
CA ASP A 73 -4.55 -2.47 -1.80
C ASP A 73 -3.21 -2.22 -2.51
N VAL A 74 -3.14 -2.61 -3.78
CA VAL A 74 -1.92 -2.55 -4.60
C VAL A 74 -1.40 -1.13 -4.86
N ARG A 75 -2.15 -0.08 -4.51
CA ARG A 75 -1.65 1.31 -4.54
C ARG A 75 -0.53 1.56 -3.53
N CYS A 76 -0.36 0.68 -2.52
CA CYS A 76 0.78 0.76 -1.61
C CYS A 76 2.09 0.29 -2.24
N LEU A 77 2.08 -0.24 -3.48
CA LEU A 77 3.28 -0.76 -4.12
C LEU A 77 4.12 0.38 -4.72
N ASP A 78 5.37 0.46 -4.28
CA ASP A 78 6.43 1.23 -4.93
C ASP A 78 7.32 0.28 -5.73
N VAL A 79 7.16 0.27 -7.05
CA VAL A 79 7.82 -0.66 -7.95
C VAL A 79 9.06 0.02 -8.53
N ALA A 80 10.25 -0.43 -8.13
CA ALA A 80 11.50 0.08 -8.67
C ALA A 80 11.75 -0.40 -10.10
N ASP A 81 12.68 0.24 -10.81
CA ASP A 81 13.14 -0.24 -12.12
C ASP A 81 13.79 -1.63 -11.98
N PRO A 82 13.58 -2.54 -12.96
CA PRO A 82 14.23 -3.84 -12.97
C PRO A 82 15.74 -3.67 -13.19
N LEU A 83 16.52 -4.45 -12.45
CA LEU A 83 17.95 -4.61 -12.64
C LEU A 83 18.20 -5.93 -13.38
N GLU A 84 18.78 -5.86 -14.57
CA GLU A 84 19.01 -7.03 -15.43
C GLU A 84 20.51 -7.18 -15.73
N ASN A 85 21.00 -8.41 -15.68
CA ASN A 85 22.36 -8.77 -16.03
C ASN A 85 22.42 -10.19 -16.63
N LEU A 86 23.62 -10.69 -16.94
CA LEU A 86 23.81 -12.03 -17.52
C LEU A 86 23.30 -13.17 -16.61
N GLY A 87 23.17 -12.94 -15.31
CA GLY A 87 22.65 -13.89 -14.32
C GLY A 87 21.13 -13.80 -14.08
N GLY A 88 20.40 -12.97 -14.84
CA GLY A 88 18.96 -12.81 -14.75
C GLY A 88 18.53 -11.40 -14.35
N ALA A 89 17.30 -11.28 -13.86
CA ALA A 89 16.67 -10.02 -13.54
C ALA A 89 16.15 -10.00 -12.08
N ARG A 90 16.27 -8.84 -11.43
CA ARG A 90 15.74 -8.59 -10.09
C ARG A 90 14.98 -7.28 -10.05
N GLN A 91 13.89 -7.22 -9.29
CA GLN A 91 13.13 -5.99 -9.08
C GLN A 91 12.64 -5.90 -7.66
N LYS A 92 12.91 -4.77 -7.00
CA LYS A 92 12.38 -4.46 -5.67
C LYS A 92 11.00 -3.84 -5.79
N VAL A 93 10.09 -4.30 -4.94
CA VAL A 93 8.76 -3.74 -4.75
C VAL A 93 8.61 -3.43 -3.26
N THR A 94 8.61 -2.15 -2.91
CA THR A 94 8.48 -1.71 -1.52
C THR A 94 7.00 -1.50 -1.20
N ILE A 95 6.53 -2.05 -0.09
CA ILE A 95 5.19 -1.83 0.45
C ILE A 95 5.22 -0.56 1.29
N LYS A 96 4.64 0.53 0.79
CA LYS A 96 4.56 1.81 1.51
C LYS A 96 3.75 1.65 2.79
N GLN A 97 4.26 2.25 3.86
CA GLN A 97 3.66 2.28 5.19
C GLN A 97 3.59 3.73 5.67
N GLY A 98 2.52 4.07 6.37
CA GLY A 98 2.29 5.40 6.90
C GLY A 98 2.00 6.46 5.83
N ILE A 99 1.70 7.66 6.30
CA ILE A 99 1.38 8.83 5.49
C ILE A 99 2.52 9.82 5.58
N GLU A 100 3.32 9.89 4.51
CA GLU A 100 4.40 10.85 4.42
C GLU A 100 3.90 12.30 4.32
N GLN A 101 4.75 13.24 4.67
CA GLN A 101 4.43 14.67 4.73
C GLN A 101 3.81 15.24 3.43
N PRO A 102 4.25 14.87 2.21
CA PRO A 102 3.62 15.35 0.97
C PRO A 102 2.16 14.90 0.84
N VAL A 103 1.87 13.63 1.13
CA VAL A 103 0.51 13.07 1.09
C VAL A 103 -0.34 13.70 2.20
N ALA A 104 0.19 13.80 3.42
CA ALA A 104 -0.51 14.44 4.53
C ALA A 104 -0.90 15.90 4.20
N LYS A 105 0.02 16.68 3.60
CA LYS A 105 -0.27 18.05 3.14
C LYS A 105 -1.37 18.08 2.07
N LYS A 106 -1.39 17.13 1.12
CA LYS A 106 -2.44 17.01 0.11
C LYS A 106 -3.81 16.73 0.74
N LEU A 107 -3.88 15.80 1.70
CA LEU A 107 -5.11 15.50 2.44
C LEU A 107 -5.62 16.71 3.25
N ILE A 108 -4.72 17.40 3.95
CA ILE A 108 -5.05 18.63 4.69
C ILE A 108 -5.59 19.72 3.75
N ALA A 109 -4.97 19.89 2.58
CA ALA A 109 -5.44 20.85 1.58
C ALA A 109 -6.85 20.50 1.07
N ALA A 110 -7.14 19.22 0.83
CA ALA A 110 -8.47 18.77 0.43
C ALA A 110 -9.54 19.10 1.49
N ILE A 111 -9.26 18.83 2.76
CA ILE A 111 -10.16 19.14 3.88
C ILE A 111 -10.44 20.65 3.95
N LYS A 112 -9.39 21.48 3.84
CA LYS A 112 -9.50 22.95 3.86
C LYS A 112 -10.31 23.48 2.69
N ASN A 113 -10.08 22.96 1.49
CA ASN A 113 -10.80 23.37 0.28
C ASN A 113 -12.29 23.02 0.34
N ALA A 114 -12.64 21.92 1.00
CA ALA A 114 -14.02 21.54 1.26
C ALA A 114 -14.69 22.34 2.40
N LYS A 115 -13.95 23.24 3.07
CA LYS A 115 -14.43 24.09 4.18
C LYS A 115 -15.09 23.30 5.31
N LEU A 116 -14.60 22.09 5.57
CA LEU A 116 -15.11 21.24 6.64
C LEU A 116 -14.74 21.82 8.02
N LYS A 117 -15.64 21.70 8.99
CA LYS A 117 -15.45 22.20 10.36
C LYS A 117 -14.66 21.21 11.23
N VAL A 118 -13.52 20.78 10.71
CA VAL A 118 -12.59 19.85 11.37
C VAL A 118 -11.18 20.43 11.36
N GLU A 119 -10.37 20.04 12.33
CA GLU A 119 -8.94 20.33 12.39
C GLU A 119 -8.14 19.07 12.01
N SER A 120 -6.95 19.26 11.45
CA SER A 120 -6.10 18.17 10.97
C SER A 120 -4.67 18.36 11.48
N GLN A 121 -4.10 17.34 12.10
CA GLN A 121 -2.77 17.36 12.69
C GLN A 121 -1.94 16.16 12.21
N ILE A 122 -0.73 16.42 11.71
CA ILE A 122 0.22 15.37 11.35
C ILE A 122 0.85 14.83 12.64
N ASN A 123 0.68 13.53 12.91
CA ASN A 123 1.17 12.83 14.08
C ASN A 123 2.10 11.70 13.64
N GLY A 124 3.38 12.01 13.45
CA GLY A 124 4.33 11.07 12.87
C GLY A 124 3.92 10.72 11.44
N ASP A 125 3.57 9.46 11.23
CA ASP A 125 3.13 8.88 9.96
C ASP A 125 1.60 8.75 9.83
N LYS A 126 0.83 9.41 10.71
CA LYS A 126 -0.64 9.42 10.70
C LYS A 126 -1.16 10.85 10.59
N LEU A 127 -2.40 10.99 10.11
CA LEU A 127 -3.11 12.27 10.12
C LEU A 127 -4.31 12.20 11.06
N ARG A 128 -4.23 12.87 12.21
CA ARG A 128 -5.35 12.96 13.15
C ARG A 128 -6.33 14.03 12.72
N ILE A 129 -7.61 13.68 12.70
CA ILE A 129 -8.71 14.60 12.41
C ILE A 129 -9.55 14.76 13.68
N SER A 130 -9.81 16.01 14.08
CA SER A 130 -10.64 16.36 15.24
C SER A 130 -11.78 17.29 14.83
N GLY A 131 -12.91 17.19 15.52
CA GLY A 131 -14.08 18.01 15.20
C GLY A 131 -15.04 18.13 16.38
N LYS A 132 -15.93 19.12 16.33
CA LYS A 132 -16.96 19.31 17.37
C LYS A 132 -18.14 18.34 17.21
N LYS A 133 -18.45 17.95 15.97
CA LYS A 133 -19.58 17.10 15.63
C LYS A 133 -19.10 15.83 14.92
N ARG A 134 -19.71 14.69 15.25
CA ARG A 134 -19.43 13.42 14.57
C ARG A 134 -19.81 13.47 13.08
N ASP A 135 -20.84 14.23 12.71
CA ASP A 135 -21.27 14.40 11.31
C ASP A 135 -20.19 15.07 10.44
N ASP A 136 -19.48 16.06 10.99
CA ASP A 136 -18.36 16.72 10.30
C ASP A 136 -17.20 15.73 10.07
N LEU A 137 -16.97 14.82 11.02
CA LEU A 137 -15.95 13.75 10.90
C LEU A 137 -16.34 12.71 9.84
N GLN A 138 -17.61 12.29 9.80
CA GLN A 138 -18.10 11.38 8.75
C GLN A 138 -17.99 12.01 7.36
N THR A 139 -18.27 13.31 7.25
CA THR A 139 -18.11 14.06 6.00
C THR A 139 -16.64 14.14 5.59
N ALA A 140 -15.72 14.34 6.54
CA ALA A 140 -14.28 14.30 6.27
C ALA A 140 -13.82 12.92 5.76
N ILE A 141 -14.30 11.83 6.36
CA ILE A 141 -14.01 10.47 5.88
C ILE A 141 -14.50 10.27 4.45
N ALA A 142 -15.74 10.68 4.15
CA ALA A 142 -16.31 10.55 2.82
C ALA A 142 -15.55 11.35 1.75
N LEU A 143 -15.06 12.54 2.12
CA LEU A 143 -14.17 13.34 1.27
C LEU A 143 -12.84 12.62 1.04
N LEU A 144 -12.16 12.21 2.11
CA LEU A 144 -10.83 11.62 2.05
C LEU A 144 -10.81 10.30 1.26
N LYS A 145 -11.89 9.50 1.34
CA LYS A 145 -12.07 8.31 0.49
C LYS A 145 -12.14 8.61 -1.01
N LYS A 146 -12.53 9.84 -1.39
CA LYS A 146 -12.64 10.31 -2.78
C LYS A 146 -11.43 11.15 -3.20
N THR A 147 -10.56 11.54 -2.27
CA THR A 147 -9.37 12.31 -2.58
C THR A 147 -8.38 11.43 -3.32
N ASP A 148 -7.97 11.89 -4.50
CA ASP A 148 -7.00 11.20 -5.32
C ASP A 148 -5.61 11.24 -4.67
N VAL A 149 -5.19 10.13 -4.05
CA VAL A 149 -3.85 9.93 -3.50
C VAL A 149 -3.36 8.54 -3.89
N ASP A 150 -2.06 8.45 -4.20
CA ASP A 150 -1.38 7.20 -4.57
C ASP A 150 -1.05 6.34 -3.34
N LEU A 151 -2.03 6.21 -2.44
CA LEU A 151 -1.89 5.50 -1.18
C LEU A 151 -3.28 5.04 -0.67
N PRO A 152 -3.43 3.80 -0.22
CA PRO A 152 -4.66 3.39 0.45
C PRO A 152 -4.80 4.08 1.81
N LEU A 153 -6.02 4.51 2.14
CA LEU A 153 -6.32 5.18 3.41
C LEU A 153 -7.27 4.31 4.24
N GLN A 154 -6.89 4.06 5.49
CA GLN A 154 -7.76 3.52 6.52
C GLN A 154 -8.12 4.62 7.53
N PHE A 155 -9.25 4.42 8.21
CA PHE A 155 -9.79 5.37 9.19
C PHE A 155 -10.04 4.62 10.48
N GLU A 156 -9.25 4.94 11.50
CA GLU A 156 -9.16 4.14 12.73
C GLU A 156 -9.09 5.02 13.98
N ASN A 157 -8.95 4.38 15.15
CA ASN A 157 -8.74 5.04 16.44
C ASN A 157 -9.77 6.16 16.71
N PHE A 158 -11.05 5.86 16.50
CA PHE A 158 -12.16 6.76 16.80
C PHE A 158 -12.25 7.02 18.31
N ARG A 159 -12.34 8.29 18.71
CA ARG A 159 -12.42 8.74 20.12
C ARG A 159 -13.48 9.82 20.27
N ASP A 160 -13.91 10.06 21.51
CA ASP A 160 -14.89 11.09 21.92
C ASP A 160 -14.25 12.35 22.55
#